data_AF-A0AA42MEB7-F1
#
_entry.id   AF-A0AA42MEB7-F1
#
_cell.length_a   1.000
_cell.length_b   1.000
_cell.length_c   1.000
_cell.angle_alpha   90.00
_cell.angle_beta   90.00
_cell.angle_gamma   90.00
#
_symmetry.space_group_name_H-M   'P 1'
#
loop_
_entity.id
_entity.type
_entity.pdbx_description
1 polymer ?
#
loop_
_entity_poly.entity_id
_entity_poly.type
_entity_poly.pdbx_seq_one_letter_code
_entity_poly.pdbx_strand_id
1 'polypeptide(L)'
;SGNVLTGGVSSGDTADTQGADKANVSGVQAGTVASGEHVANGALNTAVNGEYGTLILRADGSYTYQLNNNNTDVNALKDNQSLQDVFSYTITDGDGDKSTATITITINGHTDGAPNVVITDHNGSALGANSIAENATTPVQGEFTVNAADGLKSITIGGTTILTSELLGLSPTTPKTIIGTQGTLTLTDYDPVTGKVSYSYQQSGTSKNHSGGDSSVSDSFPIIVTDNADESSVATDLVILITDTAPEAKADTGTVTEDG
;
A
#
# COMPACT_ATOMS: atom_id res chain seq x y z
N SER A 1 17.82 -5.12 19.57
CA SER A 1 18.20 -4.85 20.98
C SER A 1 19.68 -5.11 21.13
N GLY A 2 20.32 -4.53 22.16
CA GLY A 2 21.73 -4.80 22.43
C GLY A 2 22.17 -4.44 23.84
N ASN A 3 23.48 -4.41 24.10
CA ASN A 3 24.06 -3.96 25.36
C ASN A 3 25.40 -3.25 25.12
N VAL A 4 25.47 -1.97 25.46
CA VAL A 4 26.67 -1.14 25.26
C VAL A 4 27.83 -1.48 26.19
N LEU A 5 27.55 -2.04 27.38
CA LEU A 5 28.57 -2.30 28.40
C LEU A 5 29.24 -3.67 28.26
N THR A 6 28.52 -4.68 27.78
CA THR A 6 29.03 -6.06 27.71
C THR A 6 29.41 -6.48 26.28
N GLY A 7 29.03 -5.67 25.28
CA GLY A 7 29.11 -6.04 23.87
C GLY A 7 28.32 -7.31 23.52
N GLY A 8 28.37 -7.71 22.26
CA GLY A 8 28.06 -9.08 21.84
C GLY A 8 26.63 -9.39 21.39
N VAL A 9 25.84 -8.39 20.99
CA VAL A 9 24.44 -8.63 20.56
C VAL A 9 24.19 -8.28 19.09
N SER A 10 25.10 -7.53 18.45
CA SER A 10 25.11 -7.20 17.02
C SER A 10 26.53 -7.21 16.45
N SER A 11 26.71 -7.39 15.14
CA SER A 11 28.04 -7.31 14.49
C SER A 11 28.64 -5.90 14.63
N GLY A 12 29.83 -5.78 15.20
CA GLY A 12 30.53 -4.50 15.45
C GLY A 12 30.47 -3.99 16.90
N ASP A 13 29.68 -4.65 17.74
CA ASP A 13 29.53 -4.30 19.16
C ASP A 13 30.81 -4.66 19.93
N THR A 14 31.47 -3.67 20.52
CA THR A 14 32.70 -3.84 21.31
C THR A 14 32.35 -3.52 22.76
N ALA A 15 32.71 -4.41 23.69
CA ALA A 15 32.46 -4.16 25.11
C ALA A 15 33.22 -2.90 25.58
N ASP A 16 32.51 -2.02 26.29
CA ASP A 16 33.14 -0.89 26.97
C ASP A 16 34.10 -1.37 28.07
N THR A 17 35.20 -0.65 28.26
CA THR A 17 36.15 -0.94 29.36
C THR A 17 35.64 -0.32 30.64
N GLN A 18 35.10 -1.14 31.55
CA GLN A 18 34.38 -0.68 32.74
C GLN A 18 35.26 -0.19 33.92
N GLY A 19 36.58 -0.01 33.72
CA GLY A 19 37.47 0.36 34.83
C GLY A 19 37.54 -0.69 35.95
N ALA A 20 38.12 -0.33 37.10
CA ALA A 20 38.28 -1.24 38.25
C ALA A 20 37.03 -1.29 39.17
N ASP A 21 36.19 -0.28 39.07
CA ASP A 21 35.04 0.03 39.92
C ASP A 21 33.68 -0.16 39.22
N LYS A 22 33.71 -0.55 37.94
CA LYS A 22 32.55 -0.79 37.06
C LYS A 22 31.80 0.50 36.70
N ALA A 23 31.55 0.68 35.41
CA ALA A 23 30.75 1.79 34.89
C ALA A 23 29.30 1.39 34.62
N ASN A 24 28.38 2.35 34.81
CA ASN A 24 26.98 2.24 34.39
C ASN A 24 26.65 3.36 33.40
N VAL A 25 25.65 3.15 32.56
CA VAL A 25 25.13 4.24 31.73
C VAL A 25 24.46 5.27 32.64
N SER A 26 24.85 6.54 32.50
CA SER A 26 24.32 7.65 33.30
C SER A 26 23.42 8.59 32.49
N GLY A 27 23.57 8.65 31.17
CA GLY A 27 22.79 9.52 30.29
C GLY A 27 22.71 9.04 28.85
N VAL A 28 21.62 9.39 28.16
CA VAL A 28 21.41 9.10 26.73
C VAL A 28 20.62 10.22 26.05
N GLN A 29 20.95 10.51 24.79
CA GLN A 29 20.21 11.45 23.95
C GLN A 29 20.28 11.05 22.47
N ALA A 30 19.33 11.53 21.67
CA ALA A 30 19.40 11.42 20.21
C ALA A 30 20.49 12.33 19.63
N GLY A 31 21.09 11.89 18.52
CA GLY A 31 22.17 12.58 17.82
C GLY A 31 23.55 12.41 18.47
N THR A 32 24.52 13.16 17.94
CA THR A 32 25.88 13.24 18.46
C THR A 32 26.02 14.38 19.47
N VAL A 33 26.90 14.21 20.46
CA VAL A 33 27.41 15.33 21.26
C VAL A 33 28.74 15.82 20.70
N ALA A 34 29.13 17.06 21.04
CA ALA A 34 30.42 17.59 20.65
C ALA A 34 31.57 16.80 21.31
N SER A 35 32.73 16.77 20.65
CA SER A 35 33.91 16.08 21.17
C SER A 35 34.30 16.61 22.55
N GLY A 36 34.43 15.72 23.53
CA GLY A 36 34.78 16.06 24.92
C GLY A 36 33.58 16.42 25.80
N GLU A 37 32.37 16.49 25.25
CA GLU A 37 31.14 16.67 26.02
C GLU A 37 30.54 15.34 26.48
N HIS A 38 29.73 15.43 27.53
CA HIS A 38 28.98 14.30 28.08
C HIS A 38 27.48 14.55 27.97
N VAL A 39 26.75 13.49 27.67
CA VAL A 39 25.29 13.50 27.82
C VAL A 39 24.93 13.74 29.28
N ALA A 40 23.97 14.62 29.51
CA ALA A 40 23.44 14.89 30.85
C ALA A 40 22.82 13.64 31.47
N ASN A 41 22.92 13.51 32.80
CA ASN A 41 22.37 12.35 33.49
C ASN A 41 20.84 12.30 33.31
N GLY A 42 20.30 11.16 32.89
CA GLY A 42 18.85 10.97 32.68
C GLY A 42 18.47 10.29 31.37
N ALA A 43 17.17 10.33 31.07
CA ALA A 43 16.53 9.66 29.92
C ALA A 43 16.69 8.12 29.84
N LEU A 44 17.22 7.50 30.90
CA LEU A 44 17.33 6.06 31.03
C LEU A 44 15.98 5.42 31.32
N ASN A 45 15.74 4.24 30.74
CA ASN A 45 14.50 3.49 30.82
C ASN A 45 13.26 4.31 30.37
N THR A 46 13.49 5.31 29.52
CA THR A 46 12.47 6.13 28.87
C THR A 46 12.67 6.16 27.36
N ALA A 47 11.65 6.55 26.61
CA ALA A 47 11.70 6.65 25.16
C ALA A 47 12.54 7.85 24.72
N VAL A 48 13.59 7.58 23.92
CA VAL A 48 14.40 8.59 23.25
C VAL A 48 14.13 8.49 21.76
N ASN A 49 13.43 9.48 21.21
CA ASN A 49 13.05 9.49 19.79
C ASN A 49 14.25 9.88 18.93
N GLY A 50 14.62 9.00 18.00
CA GLY A 50 15.47 9.32 16.85
C GLY A 50 14.61 9.81 15.67
N GLU A 51 15.21 9.82 14.49
CA GLU A 51 14.53 10.22 13.25
C GLU A 51 13.64 9.08 12.71
N TYR A 52 14.15 7.85 12.79
CA TYR A 52 13.53 6.68 12.17
C TYR A 52 12.90 5.71 13.17
N GLY A 53 13.12 5.92 14.48
CA GLY A 53 12.57 5.07 15.51
C GLY A 53 12.84 5.57 16.93
N THR A 54 12.62 4.71 17.91
CA THR A 54 12.73 5.05 19.33
C THR A 54 13.67 4.09 20.05
N LEU A 55 14.64 4.63 20.77
CA LEU A 55 15.56 3.89 21.64
C LEU A 55 15.09 3.94 23.10
N ILE A 56 15.20 2.83 23.81
CA ILE A 56 15.15 2.77 25.27
C ILE A 56 16.47 2.15 25.74
N LEU A 57 17.30 2.92 26.45
CA LEU A 57 18.57 2.47 27.03
C LEU A 57 18.45 2.43 28.56
N ARG A 58 18.97 1.37 29.18
CA ARG A 58 18.97 1.19 30.64
C ARG A 58 20.36 1.43 31.23
N ALA A 59 20.39 1.66 32.55
CA ALA A 59 21.64 1.88 33.29
C ALA A 59 22.62 0.69 33.19
N ASP A 60 22.09 -0.54 33.04
CA ASP A 60 22.87 -1.78 32.85
C ASP A 60 23.41 -1.96 31.42
N GLY A 61 23.25 -0.94 30.57
CA GLY A 61 23.68 -0.93 29.18
C GLY A 61 22.70 -1.59 28.20
N SER A 62 21.69 -2.31 28.68
CA SER A 62 20.73 -2.97 27.80
C SER A 62 19.85 -1.96 27.06
N TYR A 63 19.66 -2.15 25.76
CA TYR A 63 18.79 -1.31 24.95
C TYR A 63 17.86 -2.06 24.02
N THR A 64 16.72 -1.43 23.73
CA THR A 64 15.79 -1.82 22.67
C THR A 64 15.62 -0.66 21.71
N TYR A 65 15.50 -0.96 20.42
CA TYR A 65 15.16 0.00 19.39
C TYR A 65 13.89 -0.47 18.70
N GLN A 66 12.91 0.42 18.57
CA GLN A 66 11.66 0.19 17.86
C GLN A 66 11.65 1.08 16.62
N LEU A 67 11.66 0.46 15.43
CA LEU A 67 11.52 1.16 14.15
C LEU A 67 10.14 1.80 14.04
N ASN A 68 10.07 3.00 13.49
CA ASN A 68 8.81 3.65 13.13
C ASN A 68 8.43 3.28 11.68
N ASN A 69 7.63 2.22 11.53
CA ASN A 69 7.15 1.74 10.22
C ASN A 69 6.18 2.71 9.51
N ASN A 70 5.78 3.81 10.15
CA ASN A 70 5.00 4.86 9.51
C ASN A 70 5.88 6.00 8.95
N ASN A 71 7.21 5.93 9.14
CA ASN A 71 8.14 6.90 8.56
C ASN A 71 8.27 6.63 7.05
N THR A 72 8.01 7.65 6.24
CA THR A 72 8.00 7.55 4.76
C THR A 72 9.38 7.23 4.20
N ASP A 73 10.45 7.73 4.81
CA ASP A 73 11.82 7.48 4.35
C ASP A 73 12.23 6.02 4.63
N VAL A 74 11.78 5.46 5.76
CA VAL A 74 11.96 4.04 6.08
C VAL A 74 11.26 3.16 5.05
N ASN A 75 10.01 3.49 4.71
CA ASN A 75 9.23 2.72 3.72
C ASN A 75 9.73 2.93 2.28
N ALA A 76 10.52 3.97 2.01
CA ALA A 76 11.12 4.20 0.70
C ALA A 76 12.42 3.40 0.47
N LEU A 77 12.97 2.76 1.51
CA LEU A 77 14.24 2.05 1.42
C LEU A 77 14.11 0.74 0.63
N LYS A 78 14.84 0.63 -0.49
CA LYS A 78 14.98 -0.61 -1.28
C LYS A 78 16.24 -1.39 -0.91
N ASP A 79 16.43 -2.59 -1.45
CA ASP A 79 17.62 -3.42 -1.16
C ASP A 79 18.92 -2.64 -1.43
N ASN A 80 19.91 -2.84 -0.56
CA ASN A 80 21.22 -2.15 -0.58
C ASN A 80 21.18 -0.65 -0.24
N GLN A 81 20.01 -0.11 0.13
CA GLN A 81 19.92 1.22 0.75
C GLN A 81 19.88 1.08 2.27
N SER A 82 20.25 2.13 2.98
CA SER A 82 20.16 2.15 4.44
C SER A 82 20.01 3.55 4.99
N LEU A 83 19.28 3.67 6.10
CA LEU A 83 19.23 4.87 6.95
C LEU A 83 19.96 4.60 8.27
N GLN A 84 20.28 5.66 9.01
CA GLN A 84 20.94 5.55 10.31
C GLN A 84 20.30 6.45 11.34
N ASP A 85 19.99 5.89 12.50
CA ASP A 85 19.78 6.65 13.73
C ASP A 85 21.05 6.59 14.59
N VAL A 86 21.43 7.73 15.18
CA VAL A 86 22.58 7.83 16.07
C VAL A 86 22.13 8.36 17.43
N PHE A 87 22.58 7.73 18.51
CA PHE A 87 22.32 8.15 19.89
C PHE A 87 23.62 8.24 20.65
N SER A 88 23.86 9.33 21.36
CA SER A 88 25.01 9.45 22.27
C SER A 88 24.62 8.92 23.65
N TYR A 89 25.54 8.21 24.30
CA TYR A 89 25.39 7.76 25.68
C TYR A 89 26.66 8.04 26.48
N THR A 90 26.49 8.31 27.77
CA THR A 90 27.59 8.48 28.73
C THR A 90 27.58 7.31 29.70
N ILE A 91 28.76 6.72 29.95
CA ILE A 91 29.00 5.83 31.08
C ILE A 91 29.72 6.60 32.18
N THR A 92 29.41 6.28 33.43
CA THR A 92 30.06 6.85 34.62
C THR A 92 30.44 5.72 35.56
N ASP A 93 31.67 5.75 36.05
CA ASP A 93 32.17 4.79 37.02
C ASP A 93 31.87 5.22 38.47
N GLY A 94 32.43 4.49 39.43
CA GLY A 94 32.14 4.64 40.85
C GLY A 94 32.77 5.87 41.51
N ASP A 95 33.84 6.42 40.93
CA ASP A 95 34.48 7.65 41.41
C ASP A 95 34.04 8.91 40.62
N GLY A 96 33.33 8.71 39.51
CA GLY A 96 32.58 9.74 38.79
C GLY A 96 33.21 10.16 37.47
N ASP A 97 34.25 9.47 37.02
CA ASP A 97 34.84 9.64 35.70
C ASP A 97 33.84 9.22 34.61
N LYS A 98 33.88 9.94 33.48
CA LYS A 98 32.88 9.84 32.42
C LYS A 98 33.52 9.52 31.08
N SER A 99 32.86 8.66 30.32
CA SER A 99 33.17 8.40 28.93
C SER A 99 31.91 8.44 28.08
N THR A 100 32.02 8.98 26.87
CA THR A 100 30.90 9.12 25.94
C THR A 100 31.17 8.33 24.67
N ALA A 101 30.15 7.62 24.18
CA ALA A 101 30.18 6.92 22.91
C ALA A 101 28.81 7.00 22.22
N THR A 102 28.67 6.35 21.07
CA THR A 102 27.44 6.36 20.27
C THR A 102 26.91 4.96 20.01
N ILE A 103 25.58 4.82 20.08
CA ILE A 103 24.84 3.71 19.49
C ILE A 103 24.41 4.16 18.09
N THR A 104 24.86 3.45 17.06
CA THR A 104 24.41 3.65 15.69
C THR A 104 23.51 2.49 15.28
N ILE A 105 22.25 2.80 14.94
CA ILE A 105 21.28 1.84 14.42
C ILE A 105 21.21 1.99 12.91
N THR A 106 21.73 1.00 12.18
CA THR A 106 21.57 0.92 10.72
C THR A 106 20.26 0.24 10.37
N ILE A 107 19.41 0.93 9.62
CA ILE A 107 18.13 0.43 9.11
C ILE A 107 18.39 0.05 7.67
N ASN A 108 18.45 -1.26 7.39
CA ASN A 108 18.66 -1.76 6.05
C ASN A 108 17.33 -1.82 5.30
N GLY A 109 17.35 -1.34 4.06
CA GLY A 109 16.22 -1.43 3.16
C GLY A 109 15.93 -2.85 2.71
N HIS A 110 14.71 -3.03 2.25
CA HIS A 110 14.23 -4.23 1.60
C HIS A 110 13.42 -3.82 0.38
N THR A 111 13.70 -4.38 -0.80
CA THR A 111 12.86 -4.11 -1.97
C THR A 111 11.55 -4.85 -1.82
N ASP A 112 10.50 -4.12 -1.49
CA ASP A 112 9.15 -4.65 -1.54
C ASP A 112 8.71 -4.83 -3.00
N GLY A 113 7.89 -5.86 -3.26
CA GLY A 113 7.46 -6.20 -4.62
C GLY A 113 6.59 -5.11 -5.24
N ALA A 114 6.80 -4.86 -6.53
CA ALA A 114 6.00 -3.90 -7.29
C ALA A 114 4.49 -4.15 -7.12
N PRO A 115 3.66 -3.09 -7.07
CA PRO A 115 2.23 -3.26 -6.92
C PRO A 115 1.66 -4.00 -8.13
N ASN A 116 0.55 -4.71 -7.92
CA ASN A 116 -0.11 -5.44 -8.99
C ASN A 116 -1.63 -5.46 -8.84
N VAL A 117 -2.31 -5.67 -9.96
CA VAL A 117 -3.75 -5.85 -10.04
C VAL A 117 -4.05 -7.32 -10.36
N VAL A 118 -5.08 -7.87 -9.73
CA VAL A 118 -5.66 -9.18 -10.08
C VAL A 118 -7.13 -8.98 -10.39
N ILE A 119 -7.50 -9.18 -11.65
CA ILE A 119 -8.91 -9.11 -12.06
C ILE A 119 -9.59 -10.44 -11.75
N THR A 120 -10.73 -10.41 -11.06
CA THR A 120 -11.53 -11.61 -10.79
C THR A 120 -12.36 -11.94 -12.02
N ASP A 121 -12.09 -13.09 -12.62
CA ASP A 121 -12.81 -13.56 -13.80
C ASP A 121 -14.17 -14.19 -13.42
N HIS A 122 -15.24 -13.60 -13.96
CA HIS A 122 -16.63 -14.07 -13.84
C HIS A 122 -17.16 -14.62 -15.18
N ASN A 123 -16.37 -14.58 -16.26
CA ASN A 123 -16.77 -14.96 -17.61
C ASN A 123 -16.09 -16.26 -18.10
N GLY A 124 -15.14 -16.80 -17.33
CA GLY A 124 -14.49 -18.06 -17.61
C GLY A 124 -13.66 -18.01 -18.89
N SER A 125 -13.94 -18.89 -19.85
CA SER A 125 -13.20 -18.89 -21.13
C SER A 125 -13.69 -17.84 -22.15
N ALA A 126 -14.76 -17.10 -21.84
CA ALA A 126 -15.22 -16.01 -22.70
C ALA A 126 -14.28 -14.79 -22.60
N LEU A 127 -14.38 -13.88 -23.57
CA LEU A 127 -13.57 -12.66 -23.57
C LEU A 127 -13.89 -11.79 -22.35
N GLY A 128 -12.84 -11.29 -21.70
CA GLY A 128 -12.95 -10.35 -20.59
C GLY A 128 -13.39 -10.99 -19.28
N ALA A 129 -13.41 -10.18 -18.23
CA ALA A 129 -13.67 -10.63 -16.86
C ALA A 129 -15.16 -10.73 -16.54
N ASN A 130 -16.02 -10.10 -17.34
CA ASN A 130 -17.47 -10.15 -17.17
C ASN A 130 -18.15 -9.90 -18.52
N SER A 131 -19.45 -10.21 -18.60
CA SER A 131 -20.26 -9.93 -19.78
C SER A 131 -21.62 -9.33 -19.43
N ILE A 132 -22.15 -8.50 -20.33
CA ILE A 132 -23.47 -7.90 -20.19
C ILE A 132 -24.15 -7.82 -21.56
N ALA A 133 -25.44 -8.15 -21.62
CA ALA A 133 -26.22 -8.01 -22.86
C ALA A 133 -26.38 -6.54 -23.25
N GLU A 134 -26.33 -6.23 -24.54
CA GLU A 134 -26.43 -4.88 -25.07
C GLU A 134 -27.75 -4.15 -24.76
N ASN A 135 -28.78 -4.88 -24.32
CA ASN A 135 -30.08 -4.34 -23.92
C ASN A 135 -30.34 -4.49 -22.40
N ALA A 136 -29.35 -4.94 -21.63
CA ALA A 136 -29.50 -5.16 -20.20
C ALA A 136 -29.79 -3.84 -19.49
N THR A 137 -30.81 -3.86 -18.63
CA THR A 137 -31.24 -2.72 -17.79
C THR A 137 -30.72 -2.80 -16.36
N THR A 138 -30.14 -3.94 -15.98
CA THR A 138 -29.53 -4.17 -14.67
C THR A 138 -28.03 -4.27 -14.85
N PRO A 139 -27.22 -3.56 -14.04
CA PRO A 139 -25.78 -3.65 -14.13
C PRO A 139 -25.28 -5.02 -13.68
N VAL A 140 -24.13 -5.42 -14.20
CA VAL A 140 -23.38 -6.58 -13.72
C VAL A 140 -22.40 -6.15 -12.64
N GLN A 141 -22.25 -6.98 -11.61
CA GLN A 141 -21.30 -6.76 -10.52
C GLN A 141 -20.02 -7.53 -10.79
N GLY A 142 -18.90 -7.01 -10.29
CA GLY A 142 -17.64 -7.73 -10.27
C GLY A 142 -16.66 -7.09 -9.30
N GLU A 143 -15.43 -7.60 -9.33
CA GLU A 143 -14.37 -7.17 -8.44
C GLU A 143 -12.99 -7.38 -9.04
N PHE A 144 -12.03 -6.64 -8.52
CA PHE A 144 -10.61 -6.89 -8.70
C PHE A 144 -9.88 -6.63 -7.39
N THR A 145 -8.67 -7.15 -7.26
CA THR A 145 -7.82 -6.96 -6.08
C THR A 145 -6.60 -6.13 -6.47
N VAL A 146 -6.27 -5.14 -5.65
CA VAL A 146 -5.04 -4.36 -5.76
C VAL A 146 -4.11 -4.75 -4.62
N ASN A 147 -2.85 -5.02 -4.94
CA ASN A 147 -1.81 -5.32 -3.97
C ASN A 147 -0.71 -4.27 -4.09
N ALA A 148 -0.31 -3.70 -2.96
CA ALA A 148 0.78 -2.72 -2.87
C ALA A 148 1.47 -2.95 -1.52
N ALA A 149 2.68 -3.52 -1.53
CA ALA A 149 3.40 -3.89 -0.31
C ALA A 149 3.80 -2.64 0.51
N ASP A 150 4.20 -1.57 -0.17
CA ASP A 150 4.48 -0.26 0.42
C ASP A 150 3.20 0.53 0.83
N GLY A 151 2.04 -0.11 0.71
CA GLY A 151 0.73 0.50 0.90
C GLY A 151 0.22 1.24 -0.33
N LEU A 152 -1.10 1.26 -0.50
CA LEU A 152 -1.73 1.87 -1.66
C LEU A 152 -1.71 3.41 -1.57
N LYS A 153 -1.27 4.08 -2.64
CA LYS A 153 -1.35 5.55 -2.79
C LYS A 153 -2.52 5.97 -3.68
N SER A 154 -2.68 5.30 -4.82
CA SER A 154 -3.79 5.56 -5.74
C SER A 154 -3.99 4.42 -6.74
N ILE A 155 -5.15 4.41 -7.38
CA ILE A 155 -5.40 3.64 -8.60
C ILE A 155 -5.76 4.58 -9.74
N THR A 156 -5.32 4.29 -10.96
CA THR A 156 -5.75 4.99 -12.17
C THR A 156 -6.51 4.01 -13.05
N ILE A 157 -7.77 4.30 -13.35
CA ILE A 157 -8.66 3.47 -14.17
C ILE A 157 -9.13 4.27 -15.38
N GLY A 158 -8.83 3.81 -16.59
CA GLY A 158 -9.27 4.50 -17.82
C GLY A 158 -8.81 5.97 -17.87
N GLY A 159 -7.62 6.27 -17.30
CA GLY A 159 -7.08 7.62 -17.18
C GLY A 159 -7.62 8.46 -16.02
N THR A 160 -8.57 7.95 -15.23
CA THR A 160 -9.07 8.62 -14.01
C THR A 160 -8.27 8.14 -12.79
N THR A 161 -7.50 9.03 -12.17
CA THR A 161 -6.80 8.75 -10.90
C THR A 161 -7.75 8.90 -9.71
N ILE A 162 -7.68 7.95 -8.78
CA ILE A 162 -8.49 7.85 -7.58
C ILE A 162 -7.54 7.59 -6.41
N LEU A 163 -7.49 8.52 -5.46
CA LEU A 163 -6.61 8.42 -4.29
C LEU A 163 -7.12 7.37 -3.30
N THR A 164 -6.23 6.79 -2.48
CA THR A 164 -6.64 5.83 -1.43
C THR A 164 -7.69 6.42 -0.48
N SER A 165 -7.63 7.73 -0.19
CA SER A 165 -8.65 8.40 0.63
C SER A 165 -10.03 8.45 -0.03
N GLU A 166 -10.10 8.54 -1.36
CA GLU A 166 -11.36 8.45 -2.11
C GLU A 166 -11.87 7.00 -2.14
N LEU A 167 -10.97 6.02 -2.29
CA LEU A 167 -11.32 4.59 -2.24
C LEU A 167 -11.93 4.20 -0.90
N LEU A 168 -11.32 4.65 0.21
CA LEU A 168 -11.84 4.42 1.56
C LEU A 168 -13.21 5.08 1.82
N GLY A 169 -13.60 6.06 1.00
CA GLY A 169 -14.90 6.71 1.06
C GLY A 169 -15.97 6.07 0.19
N LEU A 170 -15.63 5.03 -0.59
CA LEU A 170 -16.58 4.36 -1.46
C LEU A 170 -17.68 3.69 -0.65
N SER A 171 -18.90 3.83 -1.18
CA SER A 171 -20.06 3.08 -0.73
C SER A 171 -21.08 3.02 -1.85
N PRO A 172 -22.12 2.16 -1.77
CA PRO A 172 -23.20 2.17 -2.74
C PRO A 172 -23.89 3.53 -2.93
N THR A 173 -23.81 4.43 -1.93
CA THR A 173 -24.38 5.79 -1.99
C THR A 173 -23.35 6.87 -2.35
N THR A 174 -22.06 6.56 -2.27
CA THR A 174 -20.96 7.46 -2.64
C THR A 174 -20.00 6.75 -3.61
N PRO A 175 -20.48 6.35 -4.80
CA PRO A 175 -19.64 5.63 -5.74
C PRO A 175 -18.70 6.56 -6.51
N LYS A 176 -17.68 5.97 -7.15
CA LYS A 176 -16.84 6.65 -8.16
C LYS A 176 -17.13 6.08 -9.54
N THR A 177 -17.53 6.93 -10.48
CA THR A 177 -17.85 6.53 -11.85
C THR A 177 -16.70 6.81 -12.81
N ILE A 178 -16.43 5.87 -13.71
CA ILE A 178 -15.49 5.96 -14.81
C ILE A 178 -16.27 5.70 -16.10
N ILE A 179 -16.25 6.66 -17.02
CA ILE A 179 -16.94 6.57 -18.30
C ILE A 179 -16.04 5.82 -19.29
N GLY A 180 -16.50 4.66 -19.74
CA GLY A 180 -15.86 3.86 -20.79
C GLY A 180 -16.35 4.23 -22.18
N THR A 181 -15.91 3.48 -23.18
CA THR A 181 -16.35 3.71 -24.57
C THR A 181 -17.71 3.07 -24.85
N GLN A 182 -18.06 2.01 -24.13
CA GLN A 182 -19.29 1.24 -24.34
C GLN A 182 -20.26 1.32 -23.16
N GLY A 183 -19.83 1.79 -21.99
CA GLY A 183 -20.65 1.90 -20.80
C GLY A 183 -19.99 2.67 -19.68
N THR A 184 -20.53 2.55 -18.48
CA THR A 184 -20.03 3.19 -17.27
C THR A 184 -19.65 2.14 -16.24
N LEU A 185 -18.39 2.19 -15.80
CA LEU A 185 -17.88 1.44 -14.66
C LEU A 185 -18.07 2.28 -13.39
N THR A 186 -18.62 1.68 -12.35
CA THR A 186 -18.91 2.37 -11.08
C THR A 186 -18.28 1.59 -9.94
N LEU A 187 -17.26 2.15 -9.29
CA LEU A 187 -16.67 1.56 -8.09
C LEU A 187 -17.60 1.82 -6.89
N THR A 188 -17.91 0.77 -6.14
CA THR A 188 -18.93 0.81 -5.08
C THR A 188 -18.39 0.54 -3.69
N ASP A 189 -17.24 -0.12 -3.56
CA ASP A 189 -16.65 -0.47 -2.28
C ASP A 189 -15.14 -0.76 -2.40
N TYR A 190 -14.42 -0.58 -1.30
CA TYR A 190 -13.00 -0.93 -1.18
C TYR A 190 -12.69 -1.48 0.22
N ASP A 191 -12.20 -2.72 0.27
CA ASP A 191 -11.69 -3.33 1.50
C ASP A 191 -10.17 -3.12 1.58
N PRO A 192 -9.66 -2.25 2.49
CA PRO A 192 -8.23 -1.99 2.62
C PRO A 192 -7.45 -3.15 3.24
N VAL A 193 -8.11 -4.13 3.86
CA VAL A 193 -7.44 -5.30 4.44
C VAL A 193 -7.11 -6.31 3.36
N THR A 194 -8.05 -6.56 2.44
CA THR A 194 -7.85 -7.52 1.35
C THR A 194 -7.42 -6.88 0.04
N GLY A 195 -7.46 -5.55 -0.07
CA GLY A 195 -7.22 -4.81 -1.32
C GLY A 195 -8.35 -4.97 -2.35
N LYS A 196 -9.53 -5.46 -1.95
CA LYS A 196 -10.62 -5.77 -2.88
C LYS A 196 -11.36 -4.50 -3.25
N VAL A 197 -11.48 -4.22 -4.55
CA VAL A 197 -12.34 -3.16 -5.10
C VAL A 197 -13.56 -3.81 -5.75
N SER A 198 -14.75 -3.46 -5.30
CA SER A 198 -16.01 -3.93 -5.90
C SER A 198 -16.55 -2.89 -6.87
N TYR A 199 -17.12 -3.35 -7.99
CA TYR A 199 -17.68 -2.47 -9.01
C TYR A 199 -19.03 -2.98 -9.54
N SER A 200 -19.78 -2.06 -10.16
CA SER A 200 -20.87 -2.34 -11.08
C SER A 200 -20.53 -1.81 -12.47
N TYR A 201 -21.01 -2.48 -13.52
CA TYR A 201 -20.89 -2.01 -14.90
C TYR A 201 -22.25 -2.00 -15.58
N GLN A 202 -22.58 -0.88 -16.20
CA GLN A 202 -23.78 -0.72 -17.02
C GLN A 202 -23.38 -0.30 -18.43
N GLN A 203 -23.75 -1.13 -19.41
CA GLN A 203 -23.59 -0.77 -20.82
C GLN A 203 -24.45 0.44 -21.19
N SER A 204 -24.00 1.22 -22.16
CA SER A 204 -24.69 2.40 -22.67
C SER A 204 -25.05 2.26 -24.15
N GLY A 205 -25.98 3.13 -24.60
CA GLY A 205 -26.42 3.19 -25.99
C GLY A 205 -27.57 2.23 -26.33
N THR A 206 -27.88 2.14 -27.62
CA THR A 206 -28.81 1.17 -28.21
C THR A 206 -28.04 -0.02 -28.79
N SER A 207 -28.72 -0.85 -29.60
CA SER A 207 -28.12 -1.97 -30.32
C SER A 207 -26.76 -1.63 -30.93
N LYS A 208 -25.79 -2.52 -30.72
CA LYS A 208 -24.41 -2.38 -31.14
C LYS A 208 -24.16 -3.25 -32.37
N ASN A 209 -23.13 -2.90 -33.13
CA ASN A 209 -22.80 -3.70 -34.32
C ASN A 209 -21.96 -4.93 -33.93
N HIS A 210 -22.61 -6.09 -33.90
CA HIS A 210 -21.99 -7.40 -33.67
C HIS A 210 -21.59 -8.13 -34.97
N SER A 211 -21.47 -7.44 -36.11
CA SER A 211 -21.09 -8.07 -37.38
C SER A 211 -19.73 -8.79 -37.36
N GLY A 212 -18.87 -8.48 -36.36
CA GLY A 212 -17.61 -9.18 -36.12
C GLY A 212 -17.73 -10.46 -35.28
N GLY A 213 -18.93 -10.84 -34.88
CA GLY A 213 -19.24 -11.96 -33.98
C GLY A 213 -19.48 -11.53 -32.53
N ASP A 214 -19.90 -12.47 -31.69
CA ASP A 214 -20.34 -12.19 -30.31
C ASP A 214 -19.27 -11.55 -29.42
N SER A 215 -17.98 -11.74 -29.75
CA SER A 215 -16.85 -11.16 -29.02
C SER A 215 -16.33 -9.82 -29.60
N SER A 216 -17.01 -9.23 -30.59
CA SER A 216 -16.49 -8.06 -31.32
C SER A 216 -16.68 -6.73 -30.60
N VAL A 217 -17.42 -6.71 -29.49
CA VAL A 217 -17.78 -5.49 -28.79
C VAL A 217 -17.42 -5.62 -27.32
N SER A 218 -16.43 -4.85 -26.87
CA SER A 218 -15.95 -4.86 -25.49
C SER A 218 -15.63 -3.44 -25.01
N ASP A 219 -15.72 -3.22 -23.70
CA ASP A 219 -15.20 -2.05 -23.02
C ASP A 219 -13.94 -2.44 -22.26
N SER A 220 -12.88 -1.63 -22.35
CA SER A 220 -11.61 -1.91 -21.66
C SER A 220 -11.22 -0.76 -20.75
N PHE A 221 -10.94 -1.08 -19.50
CA PHE A 221 -10.51 -0.15 -18.48
C PHE A 221 -9.09 -0.53 -18.03
N PRO A 222 -8.03 0.12 -18.55
CA PRO A 222 -6.68 -0.11 -18.04
C PRO A 222 -6.58 0.37 -16.60
N ILE A 223 -6.09 -0.50 -15.72
CA ILE A 223 -5.89 -0.25 -14.29
C ILE A 223 -4.39 -0.20 -14.00
N ILE A 224 -3.95 0.89 -13.39
CA ILE A 224 -2.60 1.07 -12.86
C ILE A 224 -2.71 1.33 -11.36
N VAL A 225 -1.94 0.60 -10.56
CA VAL A 225 -1.83 0.82 -9.11
C VAL A 225 -0.53 1.54 -8.84
N THR A 226 -0.57 2.60 -8.02
CA THR A 226 0.62 3.30 -7.52
C THR A 226 0.67 3.16 -6.01
N ASP A 227 1.82 2.76 -5.47
CA ASP A 227 2.06 2.62 -4.03
C ASP A 227 2.64 3.90 -3.40
N ASN A 228 2.85 3.88 -2.08
CA ASN A 228 3.41 5.04 -1.36
C ASN A 228 4.90 5.29 -1.65
N ALA A 229 5.61 4.33 -2.24
CA ALA A 229 6.98 4.49 -2.70
C ALA A 229 7.06 5.09 -4.12
N ASP A 230 5.92 5.53 -4.68
CA ASP A 230 5.78 6.06 -6.03
C ASP A 230 6.11 5.04 -7.14
N GLU A 231 6.10 3.75 -6.82
CA GLU A 231 6.20 2.68 -7.80
C GLU A 231 4.81 2.37 -8.38
N SER A 232 4.76 2.07 -9.67
CA SER A 232 3.51 1.81 -10.39
C SER A 232 3.51 0.44 -11.06
N SER A 233 2.36 -0.22 -11.03
CA SER A 233 2.14 -1.49 -11.68
C SER A 233 2.19 -1.34 -13.21
N VAL A 234 2.43 -2.46 -13.89
CA VAL A 234 2.06 -2.56 -15.31
C VAL A 234 0.54 -2.42 -15.42
N ALA A 235 0.06 -1.77 -16.49
CA ALA A 235 -1.37 -1.64 -16.75
C ALA A 235 -2.00 -3.03 -16.94
N THR A 236 -3.10 -3.27 -16.25
CA THR A 236 -3.92 -4.49 -16.39
C THR A 236 -5.32 -4.11 -16.81
N ASP A 237 -5.80 -4.66 -17.91
CA ASP A 237 -7.10 -4.30 -18.47
C ASP A 237 -8.25 -5.08 -17.80
N LEU A 238 -9.18 -4.35 -17.20
CA LEU A 238 -10.51 -4.87 -16.91
C LEU A 238 -11.35 -4.78 -18.19
N VAL A 239 -11.59 -5.92 -18.82
CA VAL A 239 -12.39 -6.01 -20.05
C VAL A 239 -13.79 -6.51 -19.73
N ILE A 240 -14.81 -5.80 -20.22
CA ILE A 240 -16.21 -6.22 -20.16
C ILE A 240 -16.70 -6.51 -21.57
N LEU A 241 -17.17 -7.73 -21.80
CA LEU A 241 -17.77 -8.13 -23.06
C LEU A 241 -19.22 -7.63 -23.12
N ILE A 242 -19.60 -6.96 -24.21
CA ILE A 242 -21.01 -6.70 -24.50
C ILE A 242 -21.50 -7.79 -25.44
N THR A 243 -22.59 -8.48 -25.09
CA THR A 243 -23.14 -9.57 -25.91
C THR A 243 -24.34 -9.10 -26.74
N ASP A 244 -24.43 -9.66 -27.94
CA ASP A 244 -25.56 -9.46 -28.86
C ASP A 244 -26.84 -10.09 -28.28
N THR A 245 -27.99 -9.50 -28.60
CA THR A 245 -29.28 -10.00 -28.14
C THR A 245 -30.09 -10.62 -29.28
N ALA A 246 -30.79 -11.72 -28.98
CA ALA A 246 -31.62 -12.38 -29.98
C ALA A 246 -32.78 -11.47 -30.44
N PRO A 247 -33.20 -11.54 -31.72
CA PRO A 247 -34.33 -10.77 -32.21
C PRO A 247 -35.63 -11.21 -31.52
N GLU A 248 -36.48 -10.25 -31.17
CA GLU A 248 -37.82 -10.49 -30.61
C GLU A 248 -38.90 -10.14 -31.64
N ALA A 249 -39.70 -11.12 -32.03
CA ALA A 249 -40.89 -10.90 -32.85
C ALA A 249 -42.09 -10.52 -31.97
N LYS A 250 -42.86 -9.50 -32.35
CA LYS A 250 -44.09 -9.10 -31.66
C LYS A 250 -45.31 -9.51 -32.49
N ALA A 251 -46.40 -9.89 -31.83
CA ALA A 251 -47.63 -10.30 -32.51
C ALA A 251 -48.33 -9.09 -33.14
N ASP A 252 -48.65 -9.19 -34.42
CA ASP A 252 -49.40 -8.18 -35.17
C ASP A 252 -50.87 -8.59 -35.30
N THR A 253 -51.79 -7.62 -35.25
CA THR A 253 -53.23 -7.84 -35.51
C THR A 253 -53.68 -7.00 -36.70
N GLY A 254 -54.43 -7.60 -37.63
CA GLY A 254 -55.06 -6.91 -38.76
C GLY A 254 -56.51 -7.37 -38.96
N THR A 255 -57.37 -6.46 -39.41
CA THR A 255 -58.77 -6.75 -39.77
C THR A 255 -59.08 -6.21 -41.15
N VAL A 256 -59.85 -6.95 -41.95
CA VAL A 256 -60.41 -6.51 -43.24
C VAL A 256 -61.90 -6.80 -43.25
N THR A 257 -62.69 -5.91 -43.85
CA THR A 257 -64.13 -6.10 -44.03
C THR A 257 -64.38 -6.62 -45.45
N GLU A 258 -65.20 -7.66 -45.59
CA GLU A 258 -65.63 -8.20 -46.89
C GLU A 258 -66.61 -7.23 -47.57
N ASP A 259 -66.49 -7.07 -48.90
CA ASP A 259 -67.50 -6.37 -49.69
C ASP A 259 -68.68 -7.32 -49.93
N GLY A 260 -69.88 -6.90 -49.51
CA GLY A 260 -71.10 -7.73 -49.49
C GLY A 260 -71.77 -8.02 -50.82
#